data_AF-A0A928TAE9-F1
#
_entry.id   AF-A0A928TAE9-F1
#
_cell.length_a   1.000
_cell.length_b   1.000
_cell.length_c   1.000
_cell.angle_alpha   90.00
_cell.angle_beta   90.00
_cell.angle_gamma   90.00
#
_symmetry.space_group_name_H-M   'P 1'
#
loop_
_entity.id
_entity.type
_entity.pdbx_description
1 polymer ?
#
loop_
_entity_poly.entity_id
_entity_poly.type
_entity_poly.pdbx_seq_one_letter_code
_entity_poly.pdbx_strand_id
1 'polypeptide(L)'
;MTLNPKLTKLFNEQINNEMASSYIYLAMSAWFEQTPYSGFAQWMFTQSREETMHALKFYQYLVDRDAKVELQPIAKPKADFKNVLDVFEHSLKQEQKVTQQINDLFEVAEQVKDHASKNLLLWFLNEQMEEEKSVRDMIDRLKLAGNDPASLLVLDREAGARKTTGGGASDKAGE
;
A
#
# COMPACT_ATOMS: atom_id res chain seq x y z
N MET A 1 11.83 -6.78 -26.03
CA MET A 1 10.64 -7.64 -26.16
C MET A 1 9.44 -6.83 -25.72
N THR A 2 8.52 -6.54 -26.63
CA THR A 2 7.33 -5.73 -26.35
C THR A 2 6.44 -6.38 -25.30
N LEU A 3 6.01 -5.63 -24.29
CA LEU A 3 5.11 -6.11 -23.24
C LEU A 3 3.74 -6.50 -23.82
N ASN A 4 3.13 -7.57 -23.30
CA ASN A 4 1.81 -8.01 -23.74
C ASN A 4 0.76 -6.89 -23.51
N PRO A 5 -0.08 -6.53 -24.50
CA PRO A 5 -1.05 -5.44 -24.35
C PRO A 5 -2.00 -5.58 -23.16
N LYS A 6 -2.39 -6.82 -22.80
CA LYS A 6 -3.22 -7.09 -21.63
C LYS A 6 -2.45 -6.75 -20.34
N LEU A 7 -1.18 -7.11 -20.24
CA LEU A 7 -0.33 -6.73 -19.10
C LEU A 7 -0.10 -5.23 -19.06
N THR A 8 0.20 -4.58 -20.19
CA THR A 8 0.36 -3.11 -20.25
C THR A 8 -0.88 -2.41 -19.69
N LYS A 9 -2.07 -2.85 -20.07
CA LYS A 9 -3.32 -2.30 -19.54
C LYS A 9 -3.43 -2.49 -18.02
N LEU A 10 -3.24 -3.72 -17.55
CA LEU A 10 -3.41 -4.04 -16.13
C LEU A 10 -2.35 -3.37 -15.24
N PHE A 11 -1.11 -3.21 -15.71
CA PHE A 11 -0.09 -2.44 -14.98
C PHE A 11 -0.46 -0.96 -14.89
N ASN A 12 -1.00 -0.36 -15.96
CA ASN A 12 -1.52 1.02 -15.88
C ASN A 12 -2.69 1.15 -14.90
N GLU A 13 -3.60 0.17 -14.89
CA GLU A 13 -4.67 0.10 -13.88
C GLU A 13 -4.08 -0.02 -12.47
N GLN A 14 -3.03 -0.83 -12.28
CA GLN A 14 -2.39 -0.99 -10.98
C GLN A 14 -1.66 0.26 -10.52
N ILE A 15 -0.97 1.00 -11.40
CA ILE A 15 -0.41 2.32 -11.08
C ILE A 15 -1.49 3.23 -10.49
N ASN A 16 -2.67 3.27 -11.11
CA ASN A 16 -3.77 4.09 -10.61
C ASN A 16 -4.36 3.55 -9.29
N ASN A 17 -4.42 2.23 -9.12
CA ASN A 17 -4.86 1.61 -7.86
C ASN A 17 -3.93 1.99 -6.70
N GLU A 18 -2.61 1.90 -6.87
CA GLU A 18 -1.64 2.27 -5.84
C GLU A 18 -1.66 3.78 -5.54
N MET A 19 -1.78 4.62 -6.57
CA MET A 19 -1.95 6.07 -6.35
C MET A 19 -3.27 6.39 -5.60
N ALA A 20 -4.34 5.63 -5.86
CA ALA A 20 -5.58 5.75 -5.11
C ALA A 20 -5.44 5.24 -3.67
N SER A 21 -4.73 4.13 -3.43
CA SER A 21 -4.38 3.63 -2.10
C SER A 21 -3.60 4.69 -1.32
N SER A 22 -2.57 5.29 -1.94
CA SER A 22 -1.81 6.39 -1.36
C SER A 22 -2.71 7.54 -0.90
N TYR A 23 -3.68 7.94 -1.73
CA TYR A 23 -4.56 9.06 -1.40
C TYR A 23 -5.58 8.70 -0.29
N ILE A 24 -6.02 7.44 -0.23
CA ILE A 24 -6.83 6.91 0.87
C ILE A 24 -6.04 6.98 2.18
N TYR A 25 -4.80 6.53 2.19
CA TYR A 25 -3.94 6.59 3.38
C TYR A 25 -3.65 8.02 3.82
N LEU A 26 -3.46 8.95 2.87
CA LEU A 26 -3.33 10.37 3.20
C LEU A 26 -4.60 10.92 3.87
N ALA A 27 -5.79 10.50 3.43
CA ALA A 27 -7.05 10.89 4.05
C ALA A 27 -7.23 10.28 5.45
N MET A 28 -6.78 9.05 5.66
CA MET A 28 -6.73 8.42 7.00
C MET A 28 -5.79 9.19 7.94
N SER A 29 -4.61 9.58 7.44
CA SER A 29 -3.67 10.43 8.18
C SER A 29 -4.32 11.76 8.57
N ALA A 30 -4.91 12.47 7.61
CA ALA A 30 -5.59 13.73 7.85
C ALA A 30 -6.80 13.63 8.81
N TRP A 31 -7.44 12.47 8.89
CA TRP A 31 -8.44 12.21 9.91
C TRP A 31 -7.81 12.07 11.30
N PHE A 32 -6.71 11.31 11.44
CA PHE A 32 -6.01 11.18 12.73
C PHE A 32 -5.42 12.50 13.23
N GLU A 33 -5.01 13.41 12.34
CA GLU A 33 -4.56 14.77 12.70
C GLU A 33 -5.65 15.62 13.40
N GLN A 34 -6.91 15.21 13.33
CA GLN A 34 -8.03 15.83 14.05
C GLN A 34 -8.31 15.15 15.41
N THR A 35 -7.45 14.21 15.81
CA THR A 35 -7.54 13.41 17.04
C THR A 35 -6.25 13.58 17.85
N PRO A 36 -6.16 13.11 19.11
CA PRO A 36 -4.92 13.19 19.90
C PRO A 36 -3.85 12.16 19.48
N TYR A 37 -4.05 11.43 18.38
CA TYR A 37 -3.24 10.28 17.99
C TYR A 37 -2.27 10.57 16.84
N SER A 38 -1.20 11.30 17.14
CA SER A 38 -0.20 11.73 16.16
C SER A 38 0.63 10.58 15.56
N GLY A 39 0.84 9.49 16.31
CA GLY A 39 1.61 8.36 15.82
C GLY A 39 0.84 7.49 14.83
N PHE A 40 -0.46 7.31 15.01
CA PHE A 40 -1.33 6.71 13.98
C PHE A 40 -1.43 7.61 12.74
N ALA A 41 -1.48 8.93 12.90
CA ALA A 41 -1.41 9.86 11.76
C ALA A 41 -0.11 9.65 10.96
N GLN A 42 1.03 9.52 11.66
CA GLN A 42 2.33 9.26 11.05
C GLN A 42 2.39 7.89 10.37
N TRP A 43 1.81 6.84 10.94
CA TRP A 43 1.72 5.52 10.28
C TRP A 43 1.04 5.63 8.93
N MET A 44 -0.16 6.24 8.89
CA MET A 44 -0.94 6.38 7.67
C MET A 44 -0.24 7.28 6.65
N PHE A 45 0.47 8.31 7.11
CA PHE A 45 1.29 9.15 6.23
C PHE A 45 2.46 8.36 5.63
N THR A 46 3.14 7.53 6.43
CA THR A 46 4.19 6.62 5.95
C THR A 46 3.64 5.66 4.90
N GLN A 47 2.49 5.02 5.16
CA GLN A 47 1.84 4.12 4.20
C GLN A 47 1.49 4.85 2.89
N SER A 48 0.97 6.07 2.98
CA SER A 48 0.67 6.88 1.79
C SER A 48 1.91 7.07 0.89
N ARG A 49 3.08 7.26 1.50
CA ARG A 49 4.35 7.39 0.76
C ARG A 49 4.78 6.05 0.17
N GLU A 50 4.61 4.94 0.89
CA GLU A 50 4.90 3.59 0.40
C GLU A 50 4.07 3.25 -0.83
N GLU A 51 2.76 3.50 -0.80
CA GLU A 51 1.91 3.27 -1.97
C GLU A 51 2.27 4.15 -3.17
N THR A 52 2.77 5.36 -2.92
CA THR A 52 3.33 6.18 -4.01
C THR A 52 4.56 5.51 -4.61
N MET A 53 5.45 4.96 -3.78
CA MET A 53 6.62 4.21 -4.26
C MET A 53 6.22 2.93 -5.02
N HIS A 54 5.19 2.22 -4.56
CA HIS A 54 4.60 1.06 -5.24
C HIS A 54 4.10 1.44 -6.64
N ALA A 55 3.31 2.52 -6.75
CA ALA A 55 2.85 3.04 -8.02
C ALA A 55 4.01 3.38 -8.96
N LEU A 56 5.04 4.06 -8.44
CA LEU A 56 6.22 4.46 -9.20
C LEU A 56 7.08 3.26 -9.64
N LYS A 57 7.07 2.16 -8.89
CA LYS A 57 7.75 0.91 -9.28
C LYS A 57 7.08 0.28 -10.51
N PHE A 58 5.74 0.25 -10.56
CA PHE A 58 5.02 -0.19 -11.77
C PHE A 58 5.20 0.79 -12.94
N TYR A 59 5.18 2.09 -12.66
CA TYR A 59 5.48 3.13 -13.66
C TYR A 59 6.84 2.89 -14.31
N GLN A 60 7.89 2.76 -13.50
CA GLN A 60 9.25 2.58 -13.99
C GLN A 60 9.37 1.27 -14.77
N TYR A 61 8.72 0.20 -14.28
CA TYR A 61 8.69 -1.07 -14.99
C TYR A 61 8.09 -0.96 -16.40
N LEU A 62 7.00 -0.21 -16.58
CA LEU A 62 6.43 0.01 -17.92
C LEU A 62 7.40 0.80 -18.81
N VAL A 63 8.05 1.82 -18.29
CA VAL A 63 9.08 2.60 -19.01
C VAL A 63 10.24 1.71 -19.46
N ASP A 64 10.77 0.88 -18.55
CA ASP A 64 11.89 -0.04 -18.83
C ASP A 64 11.52 -1.12 -19.87
N ARG A 65 10.22 -1.39 -20.01
CA ARG A 65 9.66 -2.33 -20.99
C ARG A 65 9.24 -1.67 -22.30
N ASP A 66 9.56 -0.39 -22.49
CA ASP A 66 9.15 0.43 -23.65
C ASP A 66 7.64 0.37 -23.88
N ALA A 67 6.87 0.36 -22.78
CA ALA A 67 5.43 0.30 -22.77
C ALA A 67 4.84 1.67 -22.40
N LYS A 68 3.70 2.01 -23.02
CA LYS A 68 3.03 3.28 -22.77
C LYS A 68 2.49 3.34 -21.34
N VAL A 69 2.77 4.45 -20.65
CA VAL A 69 2.16 4.81 -19.38
C VAL A 69 0.96 5.72 -19.60
N GLU A 70 -0.14 5.44 -18.91
CA GLU A 70 -1.39 6.20 -18.93
C GLU A 70 -1.85 6.45 -17.49
N LEU A 71 -1.70 7.69 -17.02
CA LEU A 71 -2.16 8.10 -15.70
C LEU A 71 -3.64 8.47 -15.76
N GLN A 72 -4.42 7.90 -14.85
CA GLN A 72 -5.87 8.10 -14.78
C GLN A 72 -6.25 9.09 -13.66
N PRO A 73 -7.47 9.67 -13.69
CA PRO A 73 -7.96 10.46 -12.58
C PRO A 73 -8.07 9.64 -11.28
N ILE A 74 -7.64 10.23 -10.18
CA ILE A 74 -7.77 9.64 -8.84
C ILE A 74 -9.06 10.17 -8.19
N ALA A 75 -9.94 9.26 -7.76
CA ALA A 75 -11.17 9.63 -7.09
C ALA A 75 -10.91 10.17 -5.67
N LYS A 76 -11.76 11.09 -5.22
CA LYS A 76 -11.72 11.59 -3.83
C LYS A 76 -11.93 10.41 -2.85
N PRO A 77 -11.05 10.22 -1.85
CA PRO A 77 -11.22 9.18 -0.85
C PRO A 77 -12.38 9.52 0.10
N LYS A 78 -13.01 8.48 0.64
CA LYS A 78 -13.95 8.64 1.77
C LYS A 78 -13.14 8.83 3.05
N ALA A 79 -13.58 9.74 3.92
CA ALA A 79 -12.85 10.11 5.14
C ALA A 79 -13.77 10.16 6.37
N ASP A 80 -14.75 9.26 6.43
CA ASP A 80 -15.73 9.18 7.51
C ASP A 80 -15.40 7.97 8.39
N PHE A 81 -14.50 8.15 9.36
CA PHE A 81 -14.09 7.11 10.31
C PHE A 81 -14.62 7.41 11.71
N LYS A 82 -14.91 6.36 12.48
CA LYS A 82 -15.54 6.47 13.81
C LYS A 82 -14.53 6.51 14.96
N ASN A 83 -13.46 5.71 14.86
CA ASN A 83 -12.44 5.55 15.89
C ASN A 83 -11.18 4.92 15.27
N VAL A 84 -10.11 4.77 16.08
CA VAL A 84 -8.83 4.20 15.64
C VAL A 84 -9.00 2.82 15.00
N LEU A 85 -9.75 1.92 15.65
CA LEU A 85 -9.95 0.55 15.16
C LEU A 85 -10.65 0.54 13.80
N ASP A 86 -11.66 1.39 13.61
CA ASP A 86 -12.39 1.53 12.34
C ASP A 86 -11.44 1.93 11.19
N VAL A 87 -10.51 2.87 11.43
CA VAL A 87 -9.50 3.25 10.41
C VAL A 87 -8.64 2.06 10.01
N PHE A 88 -8.11 1.30 10.97
CA PHE A 88 -7.26 0.13 10.69
C PHE A 88 -8.04 -1.01 10.02
N GLU A 89 -9.30 -1.25 10.40
CA GLU A 89 -10.16 -2.22 9.70
C GLU A 89 -10.45 -1.80 8.25
N HIS A 90 -10.57 -0.51 7.99
CA HIS A 90 -10.65 0.03 6.63
C HIS A 90 -9.34 -0.13 5.85
N SER A 91 -8.19 0.11 6.48
CA SER A 91 -6.86 -0.14 5.91
C SER A 91 -6.67 -1.61 5.57
N LEU A 92 -7.04 -2.55 6.45
CA LEU A 92 -6.92 -3.98 6.16
C LEU A 92 -7.73 -4.40 4.93
N LYS A 93 -8.95 -3.88 4.79
CA LYS A 93 -9.79 -4.15 3.61
C LYS A 93 -9.17 -3.58 2.33
N GLN A 94 -8.50 -2.44 2.43
CA GLN A 94 -7.77 -1.85 1.31
C GLN A 94 -6.59 -2.75 0.93
N GLU A 95 -5.78 -3.19 1.89
CA GLU A 95 -4.65 -4.09 1.64
C GLU A 95 -5.09 -5.42 1.01
N GLN A 96 -6.13 -6.07 1.56
CA GLN A 96 -6.66 -7.30 0.99
C GLN A 96 -7.14 -7.13 -0.46
N LYS A 97 -7.68 -5.96 -0.79
CA LYS A 97 -8.08 -5.63 -2.16
C LYS A 97 -6.86 -5.50 -3.06
N VAL A 98 -5.81 -4.78 -2.63
CA VAL A 98 -4.57 -4.64 -3.39
C VAL A 98 -3.90 -6.00 -3.58
N THR A 99 -3.82 -6.83 -2.53
CA THR A 99 -3.32 -8.21 -2.61
C THR A 99 -4.06 -9.03 -3.67
N GLN A 100 -5.39 -8.96 -3.72
CA GLN A 100 -6.14 -9.67 -4.77
C GLN A 100 -5.80 -9.14 -6.16
N GLN A 101 -5.66 -7.82 -6.34
CA GLN A 101 -5.27 -7.23 -7.63
C GLN A 101 -3.88 -7.71 -8.08
N ILE A 102 -2.92 -7.81 -7.16
CA ILE A 102 -1.58 -8.35 -7.46
C ILE A 102 -1.65 -9.84 -7.83
N ASN A 103 -2.44 -10.65 -7.12
CA ASN A 103 -2.63 -12.07 -7.47
C ASN A 103 -3.23 -12.22 -8.88
N ASP A 104 -4.29 -11.46 -9.19
CA ASP A 104 -4.93 -11.49 -10.51
C ASP A 104 -3.94 -11.08 -11.62
N LEU A 105 -3.11 -10.07 -11.35
CA LEU A 105 -2.09 -9.61 -12.28
C LEU A 105 -0.97 -10.66 -12.47
N PHE A 106 -0.58 -11.36 -11.41
CA PHE A 106 0.40 -12.45 -11.44
C PHE A 106 -0.10 -13.62 -12.29
N GLU A 107 -1.35 -14.02 -12.13
CA GLU A 107 -2.00 -15.06 -12.93
C GLU A 107 -1.99 -14.71 -14.43
N VAL A 108 -2.28 -13.46 -14.78
CA VAL A 108 -2.19 -13.02 -16.19
C VAL A 108 -0.76 -13.10 -16.70
N ALA A 109 0.23 -12.68 -15.90
CA ALA A 109 1.64 -12.76 -16.28
C ALA A 109 2.09 -14.21 -16.51
N GLU A 110 1.60 -15.15 -15.70
CA GLU A 110 1.83 -16.58 -15.87
C GLU A 110 1.19 -17.13 -17.15
N GLN A 111 -0.08 -16.81 -17.40
CA GLN A 111 -0.80 -17.26 -18.61
C GLN A 111 -0.10 -16.84 -19.90
N VAL A 112 0.42 -15.61 -19.95
CA VAL A 112 1.14 -15.09 -21.12
C VAL A 112 2.64 -15.39 -21.10
N LYS A 113 3.11 -16.12 -20.07
CA LYS A 113 4.51 -16.55 -19.89
C LYS A 113 5.51 -15.37 -19.86
N ASP A 114 5.11 -14.20 -19.32
CA ASP A 114 6.02 -13.07 -19.16
C ASP A 114 6.78 -13.19 -17.82
N HIS A 115 7.92 -13.89 -17.86
CA HIS A 115 8.73 -14.17 -16.68
C HIS A 115 9.26 -12.92 -15.98
N ALA A 116 9.55 -11.85 -16.74
CA ALA A 116 10.00 -10.58 -16.16
C ALA A 116 8.90 -9.93 -15.32
N SER A 117 7.64 -9.98 -15.78
CA SER A 117 6.49 -9.45 -15.04
C SER A 117 6.22 -10.29 -13.79
N LYS A 118 6.32 -11.63 -13.90
CA LYS A 118 6.23 -12.52 -12.73
C LYS A 118 7.27 -12.17 -11.66
N ASN A 119 8.51 -11.87 -12.07
CA ASN A 119 9.57 -11.52 -11.13
C ASN A 119 9.25 -10.22 -10.37
N LEU A 120 8.77 -9.19 -11.06
CA LEU A 120 8.31 -7.95 -10.41
C LEU A 120 7.16 -8.25 -9.43
N LEU A 121 6.15 -8.99 -9.89
CA LEU A 121 4.94 -9.24 -9.11
C LEU A 121 5.20 -10.14 -7.90
N LEU A 122 6.22 -11.01 -7.95
CA LEU A 122 6.64 -11.78 -6.78
C LEU A 122 7.15 -10.88 -5.65
N TRP A 123 7.83 -9.78 -5.98
CA TRP A 123 8.21 -8.78 -4.97
C TRP A 123 6.96 -8.18 -4.31
N PHE A 124 5.95 -7.81 -5.09
CA PHE A 124 4.69 -7.28 -4.57
C PHE A 124 3.91 -8.30 -3.75
N LEU A 125 3.87 -9.57 -4.14
CA LEU A 125 3.21 -10.62 -3.34
C LEU A 125 3.86 -10.75 -1.95
N ASN A 126 5.19 -10.65 -1.87
CA ASN A 126 5.89 -10.66 -0.58
C ASN A 126 5.61 -9.40 0.24
N GLU A 127 5.60 -8.23 -0.40
CA GLU A 127 5.29 -6.96 0.26
C GLU A 127 3.87 -6.98 0.85
N GLN A 128 2.86 -7.36 0.06
CA GLN A 128 1.48 -7.43 0.51
C GLN A 128 1.27 -8.41 1.68
N MET A 129 2.03 -9.50 1.76
CA MET A 129 1.98 -10.41 2.91
C MET A 129 2.43 -9.73 4.21
N GLU A 130 3.50 -8.93 4.15
CA GLU A 130 4.01 -8.17 5.30
C GLU A 130 3.08 -7.01 5.66
N GLU A 131 2.51 -6.31 4.67
CA GLU A 131 1.58 -5.21 4.88
C GLU A 131 0.32 -5.70 5.60
N GLU A 132 -0.34 -6.73 5.08
CA GLU A 132 -1.53 -7.30 5.73
C GLU A 132 -1.24 -7.81 7.14
N LYS A 133 -0.05 -8.42 7.35
CA LYS A 133 0.35 -8.89 8.68
C LYS A 133 0.52 -7.71 9.64
N SER A 134 1.22 -6.65 9.23
CA SER A 134 1.45 -5.47 10.07
C SER A 134 0.13 -4.82 10.52
N VAL A 135 -0.83 -4.74 9.60
CA VAL A 135 -2.17 -4.19 9.88
C VAL A 135 -2.97 -5.12 10.79
N ARG A 136 -2.97 -6.44 10.55
CA ARG A 136 -3.64 -7.43 11.43
C ARG A 136 -3.09 -7.38 12.85
N ASP A 137 -1.76 -7.35 13.00
CA ASP A 137 -1.11 -7.29 14.30
C ASP A 137 -1.53 -6.02 15.07
N MET A 138 -1.61 -4.87 14.40
CA MET A 138 -2.10 -3.63 15.02
C MET A 138 -3.59 -3.73 15.39
N ILE A 139 -4.44 -4.30 14.53
CA ILE A 139 -5.87 -4.50 14.82
C ILE A 139 -6.07 -5.37 16.06
N ASP A 140 -5.35 -6.48 16.18
CA ASP A 140 -5.49 -7.38 17.31
C ASP A 140 -5.10 -6.70 18.63
N ARG A 141 -4.06 -5.86 18.60
CA ARG A 141 -3.64 -5.05 19.74
C ARG A 141 -4.63 -3.94 20.08
N LEU A 142 -5.21 -3.28 19.08
CA LEU A 142 -6.28 -2.30 19.27
C LEU A 142 -7.53 -2.94 19.90
N LYS A 143 -7.91 -4.14 19.44
CA LYS A 143 -9.01 -4.91 20.04
C LYS A 143 -8.74 -5.28 21.49
N LEU A 144 -7.51 -5.67 21.81
CA LEU A 144 -7.09 -5.95 23.19
C LEU A 144 -7.12 -4.69 24.08
N ALA A 145 -6.67 -3.55 23.55
CA ALA A 145 -6.67 -2.27 24.27
C ALA A 145 -8.10 -1.74 24.51
N GLY A 146 -9.04 -2.04 23.60
CA GLY A 146 -10.40 -1.53 23.66
C GLY A 146 -10.43 0.00 23.65
N ASN A 147 -11.11 0.59 24.64
CA ASN A 147 -11.24 2.04 24.80
C ASN A 147 -10.35 2.62 25.91
N ASP A 148 -9.35 1.87 26.40
CA ASP A 148 -8.44 2.37 27.44
C ASP A 148 -7.50 3.45 26.88
N PRO A 149 -7.57 4.71 27.35
CA PRO A 149 -6.76 5.79 26.80
C PRO A 149 -5.25 5.57 26.96
N ALA A 150 -4.80 4.97 28.07
CA ALA A 150 -3.39 4.73 28.31
C ALA A 150 -2.82 3.71 27.31
N SER A 151 -3.53 2.60 27.09
CA SER A 151 -3.16 1.59 26.10
C SER A 151 -3.14 2.17 24.68
N LEU A 152 -4.14 2.97 24.31
CA LEU A 152 -4.20 3.61 23.00
C LEU A 152 -3.04 4.58 22.78
N LEU A 153 -2.62 5.35 23.79
CA LEU A 153 -1.45 6.24 23.68
C LEU A 153 -0.13 5.48 23.56
N VAL A 154 -0.02 4.29 24.17
CA VAL A 154 1.15 3.41 23.97
C VAL A 154 1.20 2.91 22.53
N LEU A 155 0.07 2.41 22.00
CA LEU A 155 -0.01 1.94 20.63
C LEU A 155 0.22 3.07 19.62
N ASP A 156 -0.31 4.26 19.88
CA ASP A 156 -0.08 5.45 19.06
C ASP A 156 1.43 5.77 18.97
N ARG A 157 2.11 5.85 20.12
CA ARG A 157 3.55 6.11 20.16
C ARG A 157 4.36 5.07 19.36
N GLU A 158 4.00 3.80 19.47
CA GLU A 158 4.65 2.74 18.69
C GLU A 158 4.36 2.87 17.19
N ALA A 159 3.12 3.22 16.83
CA ALA A 159 2.75 3.43 15.44
C ALA A 159 3.56 4.57 14.80
N GLY A 160 3.79 5.64 15.54
CA GLY A 160 4.63 6.76 15.10
C GLY A 160 6.11 6.42 14.91
N ALA A 161 6.56 5.28 15.46
CA ALA A 161 7.92 4.77 15.27
C ALA A 161 8.03 3.74 14.12
N ARG A 162 6.92 3.41 13.42
CA ARG A 162 6.95 2.53 12.25
C ARG A 162 7.89 3.11 11.20
N LYS A 163 8.82 2.27 10.77
CA LYS A 163 9.66 2.52 9.60
C LYS A 163 9.00 1.92 8.38
N THR A 164 9.38 2.42 7.22
CA THR A 164 8.87 1.87 5.97
C THR A 164 9.26 0.40 5.82
N THR A 165 8.33 -0.43 5.39
CA THR A 165 8.63 -1.78 4.89
C THR A 165 9.34 -1.63 3.53
N GLY A 166 10.26 -2.54 3.20
CA GLY A 166 10.96 -2.52 1.90
C GLY A 166 12.32 -1.80 1.80
N GLY A 167 12.87 -1.21 2.87
CA GLY A 167 14.23 -0.61 2.88
C GLY A 167 15.41 -1.61 2.85
N GLY A 168 15.17 -2.87 2.47
CA GLY A 168 16.15 -3.95 2.49
C GLY A 168 16.70 -4.29 1.11
N ALA A 169 17.91 -3.83 0.83
CA ALA A 169 18.88 -4.38 -0.15
C ALA A 169 18.90 -3.88 -1.62
N SER A 170 18.30 -2.75 -2.00
CA SER A 170 18.57 -2.17 -3.35
C SER A 170 18.90 -0.66 -3.43
N ASP A 171 18.77 0.11 -2.35
CA ASP A 171 19.10 1.56 -2.35
C ASP A 171 20.59 1.90 -2.15
N LYS A 172 21.51 1.00 -2.53
CA LYS A 172 22.97 1.26 -2.49
C LYS A 172 23.63 1.34 -3.87
N ALA A 173 22.90 1.73 -4.90
CA ALA A 173 23.47 2.06 -6.21
C ALA A 173 23.18 3.53 -6.54
N GLY A 174 23.96 4.43 -5.94
CA GLY A 174 23.79 5.87 -6.15
C GLY A 174 24.74 6.74 -5.33
N GLU A 175 26.02 6.36 -5.25
CA GLU A 175 27.15 7.28 -5.01
C GLU A 175 28.15 7.13 -6.15
#